data_AF-A0A8H4NEL6-F1
#
_entry.id   AF-A0A8H4NEL6-F1
#
_cell.length_a   1.000
_cell.length_b   1.000
_cell.length_c   1.000
_cell.angle_alpha   90.00
_cell.angle_beta   90.00
_cell.angle_gamma   90.00
#
_symmetry.space_group_name_H-M   'P 1'
#
loop_
_entity.id
_entity.type
_entity.pdbx_description
1 polymer ?
#
loop_
_entity_poly.entity_id
_entity_poly.type
_entity_poly.pdbx_seq_one_letter_code
_entity_poly.pdbx_strand_id
1 'polypeptide(L)'
;MCPDPSHPTQHAIATIFKATVIKASRVLRELAERCGWRGLFAFNQISELDLTFQGNSIAEGDTLVLCIRLVSELLGGKLQLPTYQNALAPLAQQEHQLMTEIQSRLTEIGGYGKHRTESFNQHILPFCRPLVETIGHRMAYEAAQRSGISQDVLELYERLATGKALIQLPDQDVCGGRCGVPVLDEPYETTIAQIRSEAPFQDPIDDYITAAIVSEQKWENFTESLLCFSHPTSLDEYEPKL
;
A
#
# COMPACT_ATOMS: atom_id res chain seq x y z
N MET A 1 -14.36 -0.67 24.15
CA MET A 1 -14.75 0.75 24.13
C MET A 1 -15.02 1.11 22.67
N CYS A 2 -16.27 1.37 22.30
CA CYS A 2 -16.59 1.90 20.98
C CYS A 2 -16.08 3.37 20.95
N PRO A 3 -15.23 3.77 19.99
CA PRO A 3 -14.79 5.14 19.90
C PRO A 3 -15.98 6.04 19.53
N ASP A 4 -16.15 7.12 20.27
CA ASP A 4 -17.12 8.18 19.97
C ASP A 4 -16.68 8.87 18.67
N PRO A 5 -17.49 8.85 17.58
CA PRO A 5 -17.14 9.46 16.29
C PRO A 5 -16.99 10.99 16.34
N SER A 6 -17.12 11.61 17.51
CA SER A 6 -17.16 13.05 17.74
C SER A 6 -15.80 13.77 17.79
N HIS A 7 -14.65 13.07 17.80
CA HIS A 7 -13.35 13.74 17.86
C HIS A 7 -12.76 13.96 16.44
N PRO A 8 -12.64 15.22 15.95
CA PRO A 8 -12.13 15.51 14.60
C PRO A 8 -10.78 14.85 14.29
N THR A 9 -9.90 14.71 15.28
CA THR A 9 -8.62 14.01 15.14
C THR A 9 -8.79 12.51 14.88
N GLN A 10 -9.79 11.84 15.46
CA GLN A 10 -10.02 10.40 15.18
C GLN A 10 -10.49 10.19 13.74
N HIS A 11 -11.40 11.03 13.27
CA HIS A 11 -11.82 11.01 11.87
C HIS A 11 -10.67 11.29 10.90
N ALA A 12 -9.79 12.23 11.25
CA ALA A 12 -8.59 12.51 10.49
C ALA A 12 -7.64 11.31 10.44
N ILE A 13 -7.37 10.67 11.60
CA ILE A 13 -6.53 9.46 11.68
C ILE A 13 -7.15 8.32 10.85
N ALA A 14 -8.47 8.11 10.92
CA ALA A 14 -9.15 7.10 10.12
C ALA A 14 -9.02 7.37 8.61
N THR A 15 -9.12 8.63 8.21
CA THR A 15 -8.93 9.06 6.82
C THR A 15 -7.50 8.80 6.35
N ILE A 16 -6.51 9.17 7.17
CA ILE A 16 -5.08 8.92 6.89
C ILE A 16 -4.85 7.43 6.76
N PHE A 17 -5.30 6.64 7.74
CA PHE A 17 -5.19 5.17 7.73
C PHE A 17 -5.78 4.56 6.46
N LYS A 18 -7.00 4.96 6.09
CA LYS A 18 -7.65 4.47 4.88
C LYS A 18 -6.82 4.78 3.63
N ALA A 19 -6.40 6.03 3.45
CA ALA A 19 -5.60 6.42 2.29
C ALA A 19 -4.30 5.62 2.20
N THR A 20 -3.61 5.42 3.32
CA THR A 20 -2.37 4.64 3.40
C THR A 20 -2.58 3.16 3.09
N VAL A 21 -3.63 2.53 3.65
CA VAL A 21 -3.92 1.12 3.40
C VAL A 21 -4.33 0.89 1.94
N ILE A 22 -5.16 1.75 1.37
CA ILE A 22 -5.55 1.68 -0.05
C ILE A 22 -4.34 1.91 -0.98
N LYS A 23 -3.38 2.72 -0.56
CA LYS A 23 -2.11 2.88 -1.29
C LYS A 23 -1.26 1.61 -1.19
N ALA A 24 -1.13 1.04 0.01
CA ALA A 24 -0.35 -0.16 0.28
C ALA A 24 -0.93 -1.40 -0.42
N SER A 25 -2.27 -1.51 -0.51
CA SER A 25 -2.95 -2.66 -1.15
C SER A 25 -2.63 -2.82 -2.63
N ARG A 26 -2.08 -1.79 -3.30
CA ARG A 26 -1.66 -1.87 -4.71
C ARG A 26 -0.60 -2.95 -4.96
N VAL A 27 0.12 -3.37 -3.91
CA VAL A 27 1.05 -4.51 -3.97
C VAL A 27 0.38 -5.80 -4.40
N LEU A 28 -0.94 -5.95 -4.18
CA LEU A 28 -1.69 -7.16 -4.57
C LEU A 28 -1.69 -7.38 -6.08
N ARG A 29 -1.71 -6.30 -6.87
CA ARG A 29 -1.62 -6.40 -8.33
C ARG A 29 -0.25 -6.89 -8.78
N GLU A 30 0.80 -6.29 -8.23
CA GLU A 30 2.17 -6.73 -8.51
C GLU A 30 2.41 -8.16 -8.05
N LEU A 31 1.82 -8.55 -6.92
CA LEU A 31 1.87 -9.92 -6.40
C LEU A 31 1.16 -10.89 -7.34
N ALA A 32 -0.04 -10.57 -7.82
CA ALA A 32 -0.78 -11.40 -8.77
C ALA A 32 0.03 -11.65 -10.04
N GLU A 33 0.64 -10.60 -10.60
CA GLU A 33 1.49 -10.70 -11.79
C GLU A 33 2.75 -11.56 -11.55
N ARG A 34 3.40 -11.41 -10.39
CA ARG A 34 4.58 -12.21 -10.01
C ARG A 34 4.25 -13.69 -9.74
N CYS A 35 3.01 -14.01 -9.42
CA CYS A 35 2.51 -15.39 -9.34
C CYS A 35 2.10 -15.97 -10.70
N GLY A 36 2.28 -15.23 -11.80
CA GLY A 36 1.89 -15.64 -13.14
C GLY A 36 0.39 -15.91 -13.26
N TRP A 37 0.01 -16.86 -14.13
CA TRP A 37 -1.41 -17.21 -14.32
C TRP A 37 -2.09 -17.69 -13.03
N ARG A 38 -1.34 -18.29 -12.10
CA ARG A 38 -1.88 -18.72 -10.80
C ARG A 38 -2.30 -17.55 -9.92
N GLY A 39 -1.68 -16.37 -10.07
CA GLY A 39 -2.09 -15.17 -9.35
C GLY A 39 -3.42 -14.58 -9.81
N LEU A 40 -3.82 -14.86 -11.05
CA LEU A 40 -5.11 -14.48 -11.63
C LEU A 40 -6.20 -15.53 -11.44
N PHE A 41 -5.84 -16.70 -10.87
CA PHE A 41 -6.75 -17.81 -10.70
C PHE A 41 -7.59 -17.61 -9.43
N ALA A 42 -8.92 -17.58 -9.57
CA ALA A 42 -9.85 -17.20 -8.51
C ALA A 42 -9.66 -17.97 -7.20
N PHE A 43 -9.30 -19.26 -7.27
CA PHE A 43 -9.05 -20.09 -6.08
C PHE A 43 -7.87 -19.63 -5.22
N ASN A 44 -6.96 -18.82 -5.76
CA ASN A 44 -5.87 -18.21 -5.01
C ASN A 44 -6.21 -16.81 -4.46
N GLN A 45 -7.37 -16.25 -4.85
CA GLN A 45 -8.01 -15.07 -4.26
C GLN A 45 -7.22 -13.76 -4.28
N ILE A 46 -6.00 -13.71 -4.84
CA ILE A 46 -5.19 -12.49 -4.90
C ILE A 46 -5.91 -11.39 -5.70
N SER A 47 -6.46 -11.73 -6.87
CA SER A 47 -7.24 -10.78 -7.68
C SER A 47 -8.56 -10.36 -7.03
N GLU A 48 -9.24 -11.28 -6.34
CA GLU A 48 -10.48 -10.97 -5.61
C GLU A 48 -10.22 -10.02 -4.44
N LEU A 49 -9.08 -10.20 -3.77
CA LEU A 49 -8.63 -9.31 -2.71
C LEU A 49 -8.28 -7.90 -3.25
N ASP A 50 -7.59 -7.80 -4.40
CA ASP A 50 -7.34 -6.50 -5.08
C ASP A 50 -8.65 -5.76 -5.38
N LEU A 51 -9.63 -6.47 -5.95
CA LEU A 51 -10.96 -5.91 -6.25
C LEU A 51 -11.70 -5.47 -4.99
N THR A 52 -11.57 -6.21 -3.89
CA THR A 52 -12.17 -5.84 -2.60
C THR A 52 -11.57 -4.54 -2.06
N PHE A 53 -10.24 -4.39 -2.11
CA PHE A 53 -9.59 -3.14 -1.74
C PHE A 53 -9.95 -1.98 -2.68
N GLN A 54 -10.14 -2.25 -3.97
CA GLN A 54 -10.66 -1.24 -4.89
C GLN A 54 -12.06 -0.78 -4.47
N GLY A 55 -12.95 -1.69 -4.08
CA GLY A 55 -14.26 -1.35 -3.51
C GLY A 55 -14.15 -0.48 -2.27
N ASN A 56 -13.27 -0.86 -1.33
CA ASN A 56 -13.01 -0.11 -0.10
C ASN A 56 -12.44 1.31 -0.35
N SER A 57 -11.80 1.54 -1.50
CA SER A 57 -11.31 2.86 -1.87
C SER A 57 -12.44 3.88 -2.12
N ILE A 58 -13.64 3.39 -2.42
CA ILE A 58 -14.84 4.18 -2.77
C ILE A 58 -15.88 4.12 -1.64
N ALA A 59 -16.15 2.93 -1.10
CA ALA A 59 -17.10 2.72 -0.01
C ALA A 59 -16.67 3.48 1.25
N GLU A 60 -17.60 3.87 2.13
CA GLU A 60 -17.31 4.65 3.35
C GLU A 60 -16.55 5.96 3.06
N GLY A 61 -16.90 6.61 1.94
CA GLY A 61 -16.31 7.85 1.46
C GLY A 61 -15.17 7.64 0.46
N ASP A 62 -15.29 8.23 -0.72
CA ASP A 62 -14.23 8.16 -1.73
C ASP A 62 -12.91 8.68 -1.15
N THR A 63 -11.84 7.89 -1.32
CA THR A 63 -10.54 8.16 -0.70
C THR A 63 -9.99 9.53 -1.11
N LEU A 64 -10.14 9.93 -2.37
CA LEU A 64 -9.65 11.24 -2.83
C LEU A 64 -10.50 12.36 -2.20
N VAL A 65 -11.83 12.22 -2.18
CA VAL A 65 -12.72 13.19 -1.55
C VAL A 65 -12.41 13.37 -0.06
N LEU A 66 -12.17 12.28 0.66
CA LEU A 66 -11.76 12.31 2.07
C LEU A 66 -10.42 13.05 2.24
N CYS A 67 -9.42 12.76 1.40
CA CYS A 67 -8.13 13.46 1.43
C CYS A 67 -8.29 14.97 1.14
N ILE A 68 -9.12 15.35 0.17
CA ILE A 68 -9.40 16.76 -0.16
C ILE A 68 -9.99 17.47 1.05
N ARG A 69 -10.99 16.86 1.70
CA ARG A 69 -11.62 17.42 2.90
C ARG A 69 -10.60 17.59 4.02
N LEU A 70 -9.83 16.54 4.33
CA LEU A 70 -8.83 16.56 5.38
C LEU A 70 -7.81 17.67 5.15
N VAL A 71 -7.20 17.73 3.96
CA VAL A 71 -6.19 18.75 3.64
C VAL A 71 -6.79 20.16 3.67
N SER A 72 -8.02 20.33 3.21
CA SER A 72 -8.72 21.61 3.31
C SER A 72 -8.96 22.04 4.77
N GLU A 73 -9.21 21.11 5.69
CA GLU A 73 -9.37 21.40 7.12
C GLU A 73 -8.02 21.75 7.78
N LEU A 74 -6.93 21.08 7.38
CA LEU A 74 -5.56 21.37 7.84
C LEU A 74 -5.09 22.75 7.37
N LEU A 75 -5.23 23.06 6.07
CA LEU A 75 -4.86 24.36 5.50
C LEU A 75 -5.71 25.51 6.06
N GLY A 76 -6.95 25.22 6.43
CA GLY A 76 -7.84 26.18 7.09
C GLY A 76 -7.60 26.35 8.59
N GLY A 77 -6.63 25.62 9.17
CA GLY A 77 -6.32 25.67 10.60
C GLY A 77 -7.42 25.13 11.51
N LYS A 78 -8.40 24.39 10.97
CA LYS A 78 -9.55 23.85 11.72
C LYS A 78 -9.21 22.55 12.44
N LEU A 79 -8.17 21.88 11.99
CA LEU A 79 -7.70 20.60 12.51
C LEU A 79 -6.19 20.68 12.73
N GLN A 80 -5.73 20.06 13.82
CA GLN A 80 -4.32 19.80 14.06
C GLN A 80 -4.09 18.29 14.17
N LEU A 81 -3.03 17.81 13.54
CA LEU A 81 -2.61 16.41 13.61
C LEU A 81 -1.61 16.20 14.75
N PRO A 82 -1.44 14.96 15.23
CA PRO A 82 -0.37 14.63 16.15
C PRO A 82 1.00 15.04 15.57
N THR A 83 1.81 15.69 16.39
CA THR A 83 3.17 16.10 16.01
C THR A 83 4.05 14.89 15.76
N TYR A 84 5.00 15.01 14.83
CA TYR A 84 6.04 14.00 14.61
C TYR A 84 6.87 13.78 15.88
N GLN A 85 7.27 12.53 16.14
CA GLN A 85 8.13 12.21 17.28
C GLN A 85 9.59 12.59 17.04
N ASN A 86 10.05 12.41 15.81
CA ASN A 86 11.40 12.77 15.38
C ASN A 86 11.32 13.62 14.11
N ALA A 87 11.54 14.92 14.26
CA ALA A 87 11.53 15.89 13.16
C ALA A 87 12.62 15.61 12.10
N LEU A 88 13.70 14.92 12.51
CA LEU A 88 14.85 14.63 11.66
C LEU A 88 14.69 13.33 10.88
N ALA A 89 13.66 12.52 11.17
CA ALA A 89 13.38 11.31 10.42
C ALA A 89 13.04 11.66 8.96
N PRO A 90 13.61 10.98 7.95
CA PRO A 90 13.35 11.27 6.54
C PRO A 90 11.86 11.35 6.16
N LEU A 91 11.01 10.46 6.68
CA LEU A 91 9.56 10.54 6.46
C LEU A 91 8.91 11.81 7.02
N ALA A 92 9.37 12.27 8.20
CA ALA A 92 8.89 13.52 8.79
C ALA A 92 9.35 14.74 8.00
N GLN A 93 10.58 14.71 7.48
CA GLN A 93 11.10 15.75 6.60
C GLN A 93 10.33 15.82 5.28
N GLN A 94 10.01 14.67 4.67
CA GLN A 94 9.22 14.60 3.44
C GLN A 94 7.79 15.15 3.65
N GLU A 95 7.13 14.78 4.75
CA GLU A 95 5.83 15.35 5.13
C GLU A 95 5.91 16.87 5.27
N HIS A 96 6.92 17.36 6.00
CA HIS A 96 7.11 18.79 6.24
C HIS A 96 7.38 19.57 4.95
N GLN A 97 8.23 19.05 4.07
CA GLN A 97 8.53 19.65 2.77
C GLN A 97 7.27 19.75 1.91
N LEU A 98 6.51 18.65 1.80
CA LEU A 98 5.28 18.63 1.00
C LEU A 98 4.19 19.55 1.56
N MET A 99 4.01 19.60 2.88
CA MET A 99 3.09 20.54 3.51
C MET A 99 3.49 22.00 3.24
N THR A 100 4.79 22.31 3.36
CA THR A 100 5.32 23.67 3.11
C THR A 100 5.11 24.09 1.67
N GLU A 101 5.36 23.19 0.72
CA GLU A 101 5.12 23.42 -0.72
C GLU A 101 3.63 23.74 -1.00
N ILE A 102 2.71 22.96 -0.43
CA ILE A 102 1.27 23.17 -0.59
C ILE A 102 0.84 24.52 0.03
N GLN A 103 1.41 24.89 1.19
CA GLN A 103 1.16 26.18 1.83
C GLN A 103 1.70 27.36 1.01
N SER A 104 2.85 27.22 0.36
CA SER A 104 3.39 28.22 -0.57
C SER A 104 2.42 28.43 -1.74
N ARG A 105 2.01 27.34 -2.40
CA ARG A 105 1.03 27.38 -3.50
C ARG A 105 -0.29 28.00 -3.07
N LEU A 106 -0.76 27.69 -1.87
CA LEU A 106 -1.98 28.28 -1.31
C LEU A 106 -1.83 29.80 -1.17
N THR A 107 -0.67 30.27 -0.74
CA THR A 107 -0.37 31.71 -0.62
C THR A 107 -0.36 32.39 -1.99
N GLU A 108 0.28 31.76 -2.98
CA GLU A 108 0.37 32.26 -4.37
C GLU A 108 -1.01 32.45 -5.02
N ILE A 109 -1.96 31.55 -4.77
CA ILE A 109 -3.31 31.64 -5.33
C ILE A 109 -4.23 32.61 -4.55
N GLY A 110 -3.74 33.29 -3.52
CA GLY A 110 -4.48 34.28 -2.73
C GLY A 110 -5.06 33.77 -1.41
N GLY A 111 -4.51 32.67 -0.88
CA GLY A 111 -4.80 32.13 0.45
C GLY A 111 -6.04 31.24 0.54
N TYR A 112 -6.32 30.74 1.75
CA TYR A 112 -7.42 29.80 2.01
C TYR A 112 -8.81 30.34 1.66
N GLY A 113 -9.01 31.66 1.59
CA GLY A 113 -10.25 32.27 1.11
C GLY A 113 -10.64 31.84 -0.32
N LYS A 114 -9.68 31.32 -1.10
CA LYS A 114 -9.87 30.83 -2.47
C LYS A 114 -10.12 29.32 -2.58
N HIS A 115 -10.34 28.61 -1.47
CA HIS A 115 -10.52 27.14 -1.44
C HIS A 115 -11.69 26.58 -2.29
N ARG A 116 -12.64 27.43 -2.72
CA ARG A 116 -13.75 27.05 -3.62
C ARG A 116 -13.57 27.49 -5.08
N THR A 117 -12.37 27.91 -5.44
CA THR A 117 -12.08 28.43 -6.79
C THR A 117 -11.39 27.39 -7.65
N GLU A 118 -11.50 27.57 -8.97
CA GLU A 118 -10.81 26.73 -9.94
C GLU A 118 -9.29 26.75 -9.80
N SER A 119 -8.72 27.87 -9.33
CA SER A 119 -7.29 27.97 -9.04
C SER A 119 -6.88 27.01 -7.92
N PHE A 120 -7.69 26.86 -6.86
CA PHE A 120 -7.45 25.86 -5.82
C PHE A 120 -7.56 24.44 -6.37
N ASN A 121 -8.55 24.18 -7.24
CA ASN A 121 -8.72 22.88 -7.88
C ASN A 121 -7.46 22.43 -8.62
N GLN A 122 -6.86 23.35 -9.39
CA GLN A 122 -5.69 23.07 -10.22
C GLN A 122 -4.38 22.97 -9.42
N HIS A 123 -4.22 23.79 -8.38
CA HIS A 123 -2.92 23.93 -7.70
C HIS A 123 -2.81 23.14 -6.39
N ILE A 124 -3.94 22.75 -5.77
CA ILE A 124 -3.94 22.11 -4.44
C ILE A 124 -4.48 20.68 -4.48
N LEU A 125 -5.61 20.43 -5.16
CA LEU A 125 -6.23 19.08 -5.16
C LEU A 125 -5.30 17.95 -5.62
N PRO A 126 -4.43 18.12 -6.64
CA PRO A 126 -3.50 17.06 -7.04
C PRO A 126 -2.58 16.59 -5.91
N PHE A 127 -2.31 17.44 -4.92
CA PHE A 127 -1.43 17.16 -3.79
C PHE A 127 -2.17 16.64 -2.56
N CYS A 128 -3.50 16.73 -2.50
CA CYS A 128 -4.26 16.33 -1.30
C CYS A 128 -4.05 14.87 -0.94
N ARG A 129 -4.18 13.97 -1.93
CA ARG A 129 -3.97 12.53 -1.69
C ARG A 129 -2.50 12.19 -1.42
N PRO A 130 -1.51 12.65 -2.21
CA PRO A 130 -0.10 12.44 -1.90
C PRO A 130 0.33 12.91 -0.50
N LEU A 131 -0.18 14.07 -0.05
CA LEU A 131 0.10 14.58 1.29
C LEU A 131 -0.43 13.64 2.37
N VAL A 132 -1.68 13.20 2.26
CA VAL A 132 -2.30 12.31 3.24
C VAL A 132 -1.61 10.93 3.26
N GLU A 133 -1.25 10.40 2.10
CA GLU A 133 -0.46 9.17 2.00
C GLU A 133 0.92 9.32 2.69
N THR A 134 1.61 10.46 2.48
CA THR A 134 2.90 10.78 3.12
C THR A 134 2.79 10.85 4.64
N ILE A 135 1.78 11.56 5.16
CA ILE A 135 1.50 11.63 6.60
C ILE A 135 1.30 10.23 7.18
N GLY A 136 0.53 9.40 6.48
CA GLY A 136 0.25 8.05 6.96
C GLY A 136 1.46 7.11 6.91
N HIS A 137 2.36 7.25 5.94
CA HIS A 137 3.64 6.53 5.94
C HIS A 137 4.49 6.87 7.16
N ARG A 138 4.62 8.16 7.50
CA ARG A 138 5.31 8.58 8.74
C ARG A 138 4.63 7.96 9.97
N MET A 139 3.30 8.08 10.08
CA MET A 139 2.56 7.54 11.23
C MET A 139 2.69 6.02 11.37
N ALA A 140 2.68 5.29 10.25
CA ALA A 140 2.87 3.85 10.23
C ALA A 140 4.29 3.45 10.68
N TYR A 141 5.32 4.14 10.18
CA TYR A 141 6.71 3.95 10.60
C TYR A 141 6.87 4.19 12.11
N GLU A 142 6.35 5.31 12.60
CA GLU A 142 6.38 5.66 14.02
C GLU A 142 5.62 4.67 14.91
N ALA A 143 4.52 4.09 14.42
CA ALA A 143 3.79 3.04 15.12
C ALA A 143 4.59 1.74 15.14
N ALA A 144 5.17 1.34 14.01
CA ALA A 144 6.00 0.14 13.89
C ALA A 144 7.25 0.21 14.80
N GLN A 145 7.89 1.37 14.89
CA GLN A 145 9.00 1.60 15.80
C GLN A 145 8.61 1.39 17.27
N ARG A 146 7.44 1.89 17.70
CA ARG A 146 6.94 1.69 19.07
C ARG A 146 6.56 0.24 19.35
N SER A 147 6.13 -0.50 18.34
CA SER A 147 5.82 -1.93 18.44
C SER A 147 7.06 -2.82 18.48
N GLY A 148 8.26 -2.26 18.33
CA GLY A 148 9.52 -3.01 18.41
C GLY A 148 9.89 -3.76 17.13
N ILE A 149 9.37 -3.33 15.97
CA ILE A 149 9.82 -3.86 14.67
C ILE A 149 11.32 -3.57 14.50
N SER A 150 12.07 -4.52 13.93
CA SER A 150 13.52 -4.41 13.77
C SER A 150 13.91 -3.17 12.94
N GLN A 151 15.04 -2.56 13.31
CA GLN A 151 15.52 -1.34 12.66
C GLN A 151 15.78 -1.54 11.16
N ASP A 152 16.28 -2.70 10.76
CA ASP A 152 16.55 -3.02 9.35
C ASP A 152 15.27 -3.04 8.49
N VAL A 153 14.16 -3.53 9.06
CA VAL A 153 12.84 -3.52 8.40
C VAL A 153 12.28 -2.10 8.33
N LEU A 154 12.46 -1.31 9.39
CA LEU A 154 12.07 0.10 9.40
C LEU A 154 12.82 0.92 8.34
N GLU A 155 14.14 0.74 8.23
CA GLU A 155 14.97 1.41 7.22
C GLU A 155 14.56 1.02 5.80
N LEU A 156 14.28 -0.26 5.57
CA LEU A 156 13.76 -0.73 4.28
C LEU A 156 12.41 -0.08 3.94
N TYR A 157 11.49 -0.05 4.91
CA TYR A 157 10.19 0.60 4.75
C TYR A 157 10.33 2.08 4.42
N GLU A 158 11.18 2.81 5.15
CA GLU A 158 11.42 4.24 4.91
C GLU A 158 11.96 4.51 3.52
N ARG A 159 12.94 3.73 3.04
CA ARG A 159 13.50 3.88 1.68
C ARG A 159 12.42 3.68 0.62
N LEU A 160 11.61 2.63 0.78
CA LEU A 160 10.49 2.34 -0.12
C LEU A 160 9.43 3.45 -0.11
N ALA A 161 9.03 3.92 1.07
CA ALA A 161 8.00 4.94 1.23
C ALA A 161 8.45 6.33 0.76
N THR A 162 9.75 6.64 0.86
CA THR A 162 10.33 7.89 0.34
C THR A 162 10.64 7.85 -1.15
N GLY A 163 10.43 6.70 -1.82
CA GLY A 163 10.77 6.52 -3.23
C GLY A 163 12.27 6.56 -3.52
N LYS A 164 13.11 6.43 -2.49
CA LYS A 164 14.56 6.32 -2.67
C LYS A 164 14.87 4.98 -3.33
N ALA A 165 15.69 5.02 -4.39
CA ALA A 165 16.05 3.82 -5.13
C ALA A 165 16.75 2.82 -4.19
N LEU A 166 16.21 1.60 -4.12
CA LEU A 166 16.88 0.46 -3.45
C LEU A 166 18.06 -0.08 -4.27
N ILE A 167 18.10 0.27 -5.55
CA ILE A 167 19.19 -0.06 -6.46
C ILE A 167 19.98 1.22 -6.69
N GLN A 168 21.21 1.25 -6.21
CA GLN A 168 22.15 2.29 -6.59
C GLN A 168 22.68 1.96 -7.98
N LEU A 169 22.23 2.73 -8.97
CA LEU A 169 22.90 2.72 -10.26
C LEU A 169 24.27 3.38 -10.06
N PRO A 170 25.37 2.75 -10.50
CA PRO A 170 26.66 3.41 -10.48
C PRO A 170 26.56 4.70 -11.32
N ASP A 171 27.19 5.77 -10.85
CA ASP A 171 27.23 7.05 -11.58
C ASP A 171 27.60 6.78 -13.05
N GLN A 172 26.74 7.21 -13.97
CA GLN A 172 27.07 7.16 -15.39
C GLN A 172 28.19 8.16 -15.64
N ASP A 173 29.44 7.68 -15.59
CA ASP A 173 30.56 8.43 -16.13
C ASP A 173 30.32 8.56 -17.64
N VAL A 174 30.23 9.81 -18.12
CA VAL A 174 29.75 10.20 -19.46
C VAL A 174 30.69 9.73 -20.60
N CYS A 175 31.73 8.95 -20.29
CA CYS A 175 32.68 8.42 -21.26
C CYS A 175 32.92 6.92 -21.07
N GLY A 176 32.14 6.10 -21.80
CA GLY A 176 32.59 4.78 -22.23
C GLY A 176 32.16 3.57 -21.39
N GLY A 177 31.01 3.01 -21.73
CA GLY A 177 30.93 1.58 -22.11
C GLY A 177 31.16 0.51 -21.05
N ARG A 178 30.84 0.72 -19.77
CA ARG A 178 30.62 -0.39 -18.82
C ARG A 178 29.32 -0.17 -18.06
N CYS A 179 28.30 -0.93 -18.43
CA CYS A 179 27.10 -1.11 -17.61
C CYS A 179 27.55 -1.87 -16.35
N GLY A 180 27.78 -1.16 -15.25
CA GLY A 180 28.09 -1.79 -13.97
C GLY A 180 26.92 -2.68 -13.53
N VAL A 181 27.22 -3.80 -12.86
CA VAL A 181 26.19 -4.65 -12.28
C VAL A 181 25.43 -3.82 -11.24
N PRO A 182 24.09 -3.72 -11.31
CA PRO A 182 23.32 -3.07 -10.26
C PRO A 182 23.62 -3.77 -8.93
N VAL A 183 24.19 -3.03 -7.99
CA VAL A 183 24.43 -3.54 -6.64
C VAL A 183 23.11 -3.39 -5.89
N LEU A 184 22.46 -4.51 -5.61
CA LEU A 184 21.45 -4.57 -4.56
C LEU A 184 22.17 -4.36 -3.24
N ASP A 185 21.67 -3.43 -2.43
CA ASP A 185 22.19 -3.21 -1.08
C ASP A 185 22.20 -4.56 -0.32
N GLU A 186 23.38 -5.06 0.09
CA GLU A 186 23.52 -6.26 0.95
C GLU A 186 22.57 -6.27 2.17
N PRO A 187 22.22 -5.12 2.78
CA PRO A 187 21.18 -5.04 3.80
C PRO A 187 19.81 -5.58 3.36
N TYR A 188 19.42 -5.41 2.09
CA TYR A 188 18.10 -5.79 1.59
C TYR A 188 17.85 -7.31 1.69
N GLU A 189 18.76 -8.12 1.16
CA GLU A 189 18.60 -9.59 1.18
C GLU A 189 18.62 -10.14 2.61
N THR A 190 19.44 -9.54 3.47
CA THR A 190 19.51 -9.90 4.90
C THR A 190 18.19 -9.60 5.61
N THR A 191 17.64 -8.39 5.40
CA THR A 191 16.34 -8.00 5.97
C THR A 191 15.20 -8.88 5.46
N ILE A 192 15.17 -9.21 4.17
CA ILE A 192 14.15 -10.11 3.60
C ILE A 192 14.27 -11.52 4.20
N ALA A 193 15.48 -12.04 4.35
CA ALA A 193 15.71 -13.34 4.99
C ALA A 193 15.24 -13.34 6.45
N GLN A 194 15.48 -12.24 7.19
CA GLN A 194 14.97 -12.05 8.54
C GLN A 194 13.44 -12.02 8.59
N ILE A 195 12.78 -11.24 7.72
CA ILE A 195 11.31 -11.21 7.65
C ILE A 195 10.75 -12.62 7.42
N ARG A 196 11.41 -13.41 6.56
CA ARG A 196 10.99 -14.79 6.27
C ARG A 196 11.22 -15.74 7.44
N SER A 197 12.27 -15.55 8.24
CA SER A 197 12.56 -16.42 9.39
C SER A 197 11.72 -16.09 10.62
N GLU A 198 11.28 -14.83 10.74
CA GLU A 198 10.39 -14.36 11.81
C GLU A 198 8.91 -14.66 11.53
N ALA A 199 8.55 -15.02 10.29
CA ALA A 199 7.21 -15.49 9.96
C ALA A 199 6.91 -16.80 10.72
N PRO A 200 5.92 -16.82 11.63
CA PRO A 200 5.62 -18.02 12.40
C PRO A 200 5.21 -19.17 11.46
N PHE A 201 5.78 -20.36 11.68
CA PHE A 201 5.46 -21.58 10.90
C PHE A 201 4.00 -22.05 11.07
N GLN A 202 3.27 -21.48 12.05
CA GLN A 202 1.84 -21.66 12.29
C GLN A 202 1.29 -20.36 12.87
N ASP A 203 0.91 -19.43 12.00
CA ASP A 203 0.15 -18.24 12.39
C ASP A 203 -1.32 -18.66 12.56
N PRO A 204 -2.06 -18.20 13.59
CA PRO A 204 -3.53 -18.32 13.61
C PRO A 204 -4.21 -17.86 12.31
N ILE A 205 -3.55 -17.03 11.51
CA ILE A 205 -3.98 -16.63 10.16
C ILE A 205 -4.02 -17.81 9.19
N ASP A 206 -3.16 -18.84 9.34
CA ASP A 206 -3.06 -19.97 8.43
C ASP A 206 -4.38 -20.75 8.29
N ASP A 207 -5.20 -20.76 9.35
CA ASP A 207 -6.54 -21.36 9.36
C ASP A 207 -7.53 -20.64 8.43
N TYR A 208 -7.26 -19.37 8.11
CA TYR A 208 -8.07 -18.55 7.21
C TYR A 208 -7.53 -18.52 5.77
N ILE A 209 -6.34 -19.07 5.52
CA ILE A 209 -5.73 -19.11 4.19
C ILE A 209 -6.26 -20.31 3.39
N THR A 210 -7.25 -20.03 2.54
CA THR A 210 -7.85 -21.02 1.63
C THR A 210 -7.14 -21.13 0.27
N ALA A 211 -6.20 -20.23 -0.03
CA ALA A 211 -5.48 -20.21 -1.29
C ALA A 211 -4.59 -21.45 -1.45
N ALA A 212 -4.71 -22.16 -2.58
CA ALA A 212 -3.95 -23.39 -2.84
C ALA A 212 -2.48 -23.13 -3.18
N ILE A 213 -2.14 -21.94 -3.71
CA ILE A 213 -0.78 -21.57 -4.13
C ILE A 213 0.24 -21.49 -2.98
N VAL A 214 -0.21 -21.48 -1.72
CA VAL A 214 0.67 -21.25 -0.57
C VAL A 214 1.58 -22.43 -0.23
N SER A 215 1.25 -23.65 -0.70
CA SER A 215 2.15 -24.81 -0.60
C SER A 215 1.92 -25.80 -1.74
N GLU A 216 2.95 -26.58 -2.06
CA GLU A 216 2.87 -27.63 -3.09
C GLU A 216 1.80 -28.67 -2.74
N GLN A 217 1.75 -29.10 -1.47
CA GLN A 217 0.73 -30.03 -0.99
C GLN A 217 -0.70 -29.49 -1.15
N LYS A 218 -0.95 -28.21 -0.80
CA LYS A 218 -2.28 -27.60 -0.98
C LYS A 218 -2.63 -27.49 -2.46
N TRP A 219 -1.65 -27.21 -3.31
CA TRP A 219 -1.83 -27.16 -4.76
C TRP A 219 -2.18 -28.53 -5.37
N GLU A 220 -1.46 -29.58 -4.99
CA GLU A 220 -1.72 -30.96 -5.43
C GLU A 220 -3.12 -31.41 -5.02
N ASN A 221 -3.46 -31.29 -3.74
CA ASN A 221 -4.79 -31.61 -3.21
C ASN A 221 -5.89 -30.86 -3.97
N PHE A 222 -5.67 -29.58 -4.29
CA PHE A 222 -6.59 -28.79 -5.08
C PHE A 222 -6.74 -29.35 -6.50
N THR A 223 -5.63 -29.66 -7.19
CA THR A 223 -5.68 -30.22 -8.55
C THR A 223 -6.37 -31.58 -8.63
N GLU A 224 -6.20 -32.44 -7.62
CA GLU A 224 -6.88 -33.73 -7.52
C GLU A 224 -8.39 -33.59 -7.28
N SER A 225 -8.82 -32.49 -6.67
CA SER A 225 -10.23 -32.20 -6.41
C SER A 225 -11.00 -31.71 -7.65
N LEU A 226 -10.30 -31.35 -8.73
CA LEU A 226 -10.93 -30.81 -9.93
C LEU A 226 -11.64 -31.89 -10.75
N LEU A 227 -12.81 -31.53 -11.28
CA LEU A 227 -13.54 -32.41 -12.19
C LEU A 227 -12.78 -32.59 -13.50
N CYS A 228 -12.39 -33.83 -13.79
CA CYS A 228 -11.79 -34.22 -15.05
C CYS A 228 -12.87 -34.67 -16.03
N PHE A 229 -12.93 -34.03 -17.20
CA PHE A 229 -13.74 -34.51 -18.31
C PHE A 229 -12.94 -35.58 -19.07
N SER A 230 -13.40 -36.82 -19.00
CA SER A 230 -12.89 -37.91 -19.85
C SER A 230 -13.67 -37.97 -21.16
N HIS A 231 -12.97 -38.26 -22.27
CA HIS A 231 -13.63 -38.59 -23.53
C HIS A 231 -14.53 -39.82 -23.31
N PRO A 232 -15.79 -39.83 -23.78
CA PRO A 232 -16.64 -41.00 -23.68
C PRO A 232 -15.95 -42.18 -24.37
N THR A 233 -15.65 -43.23 -23.62
CA THR A 233 -14.89 -44.38 -24.13
C THR A 233 -15.77 -45.31 -24.98
N SER A 234 -17.08 -45.04 -25.07
CA SER A 234 -18.02 -45.72 -25.96
C SER A 234 -19.07 -44.73 -26.46
N LEU A 235 -19.36 -44.78 -27.76
CA LEU A 235 -20.50 -44.15 -28.42
C LEU A 235 -21.80 -44.92 -28.16
N ASP A 236 -22.00 -45.45 -26.95
CA ASP A 236 -23.22 -46.19 -26.61
C ASP A 236 -23.92 -45.53 -25.43
N GLU A 237 -25.16 -45.12 -25.72
CA GLU A 237 -26.24 -44.72 -24.81
C GLU A 237 -26.13 -43.35 -24.13
N TYR A 238 -26.37 -42.31 -24.92
CA TYR A 238 -27.07 -41.12 -24.44
C TYR A 238 -28.54 -41.48 -24.14
N GLU A 239 -28.84 -41.83 -22.89
CA GLU A 239 -30.17 -41.54 -22.33
C GLU A 239 -30.04 -40.44 -21.27
N PRO A 240 -30.62 -39.24 -21.50
CA PRO A 240 -30.68 -38.23 -20.48
C PRO A 240 -31.69 -38.66 -19.42
N LYS A 241 -31.24 -38.88 -18.18
CA LYS A 241 -32.14 -38.95 -17.04
C LYS A 241 -32.47 -37.53 -16.58
N LEU A 242 -33.76 -37.21 -16.69
CA LEU A 242 -34.45 -36.06 -16.07
C LEU A 242 -34.23 -36.02 -14.55
#